data_AF-A0A2H0ALD1-F1
#
_entry.id   AF-A0A2H0ALD1-F1
#
_cell.length_a   1.000
_cell.length_b   1.000
_cell.length_c   1.000
_cell.angle_alpha   90.00
_cell.angle_beta   90.00
_cell.angle_gamma   90.00
#
_symmetry.space_group_name_H-M   'P 1'
#
loop_
_entity.id
_entity.type
_entity.pdbx_description
1 polymer ?
#
loop_
_entity_poly.entity_id
_entity_poly.type
_entity_poly.pdbx_seq_one_letter_code
_entity_poly.pdbx_strand_id
1 'polypeptide(L)' 'MPNITISLDEDLIKLGRQYAEAHKTSLNGIIRMLLEHSVKGQSSDWLEECFHLMDRSGSNSEGKHWRREDLYDV' A
#
# COMPACT_ATOMS: atom_id res chain seq x y z
N MET A 1 16.07 -17.08 -6.95
CA MET A 1 14.66 -17.25 -6.52
C MET A 1 14.07 -18.44 -7.28
N PRO A 2 13.18 -19.23 -6.66
CA PRO A 2 12.43 -20.26 -7.38
C PRO A 2 11.48 -19.62 -8.40
N ASN A 3 11.30 -20.28 -9.54
CA ASN A 3 10.35 -19.87 -10.57
C ASN A 3 9.04 -20.64 -10.38
N ILE A 4 7.91 -19.96 -10.59
CA ILE A 4 6.59 -20.57 -10.60
C ILE A 4 6.00 -20.48 -12.02
N THR A 5 5.34 -21.55 -12.45
CA THR A 5 4.54 -21.56 -13.68
C THR A 5 3.08 -21.54 -13.27
N ILE A 6 2.33 -20.55 -13.76
CA ILE A 6 0.90 -20.39 -13.49
C ILE A 6 0.16 -20.28 -14.83
N SER A 7 -1.00 -20.92 -14.92
CA SER A 7 -1.90 -20.79 -16.06
C SER A 7 -2.90 -19.67 -15.78
N LEU A 8 -3.06 -18.76 -16.73
CA LEU A 8 -3.96 -17.61 -16.68
C LEU A 8 -4.59 -17.43 -18.05
N ASP A 9 -5.79 -16.86 -18.09
CA ASP A 9 -6.43 -16.48 -19.35
C ASP A 9 -5.59 -15.43 -20.09
N GLU A 10 -5.48 -15.58 -21.42
CA GLU A 10 -4.64 -14.71 -22.26
C GLU A 10 -5.08 -13.24 -22.18
N ASP A 11 -6.39 -13.00 -22.15
CA ASP A 11 -6.97 -11.66 -21.99
C ASP A 11 -6.57 -11.04 -20.64
N LEU A 12 -6.54 -11.84 -19.58
CA LEU A 12 -6.13 -11.38 -18.25
C LEU A 12 -4.63 -11.02 -18.22
N ILE A 13 -3.78 -11.78 -18.92
CA ILE A 13 -2.36 -11.46 -19.06
C ILE A 13 -2.19 -10.11 -19.77
N LYS A 14 -2.95 -9.87 -20.84
CA LYS A 14 -2.89 -8.62 -21.60
C LYS A 14 -3.33 -7.43 -20.75
N LEU A 15 -4.49 -7.52 -20.09
CA LEU A 15 -5.00 -6.48 -19.20
C LEU A 15 -4.04 -6.22 -18.02
N GLY A 16 -3.50 -7.29 -17.43
CA GLY A 16 -2.54 -7.19 -16.34
C GLY A 16 -1.24 -6.49 -16.73
N ARG A 17 -0.76 -6.69 -17.98
CA ARG A 17 0.42 -5.98 -18.49
C ARG A 17 0.16 -4.49 -18.70
N GLN A 18 -0.99 -4.14 -19.27
CA GLN A 18 -1.39 -2.74 -19.45
C GLN A 18 -1.51 -2.01 -18.11
N TYR A 19 -2.14 -2.67 -17.13
CA TYR A 19 -2.21 -2.14 -15.77
C TYR A 19 -0.82 -1.98 -15.16
N ALA A 20 0.07 -2.97 -15.31
CA ALA A 20 1.43 -2.89 -14.80
C ALA A 20 2.21 -1.70 -15.38
N GLU A 21 2.09 -1.47 -16.69
CA GLU A 21 2.73 -0.36 -17.39
C GLU A 21 2.25 1.00 -16.85
N ALA A 22 0.93 1.18 -16.72
CA ALA A 22 0.34 2.40 -16.17
C ALA A 22 0.83 2.69 -14.73
N HIS A 23 1.10 1.65 -13.95
CA HIS A 23 1.58 1.74 -12.57
C HIS A 23 3.11 1.61 -12.43
N LYS A 24 3.87 1.70 -13.55
CA LYS A 24 5.35 1.61 -13.57
C LYS A 24 5.90 0.37 -12.87
N THR A 25 5.21 -0.76 -13.02
CA THR A 25 5.58 -2.06 -12.45
C THR A 25 5.54 -3.15 -13.53
N SER A 26 5.71 -4.41 -13.14
CA SER A 26 5.56 -5.57 -14.02
C SER A 26 4.43 -6.48 -13.56
N LEU A 27 3.90 -7.31 -14.46
CA LEU A 27 2.89 -8.31 -14.10
C LEU A 27 3.39 -9.22 -12.95
N ASN A 28 4.67 -9.62 -13.00
CA ASN A 28 5.29 -10.39 -11.91
C ASN A 28 5.39 -9.58 -10.60
N GLY A 29 5.60 -8.27 -10.69
CA GLY A 29 5.59 -7.36 -9.53
C GLY A 29 4.21 -7.32 -8.86
N ILE A 30 3.15 -7.20 -9.66
CA ILE A 30 1.76 -7.24 -9.17
C ILE A 30 1.46 -8.59 -8.53
N ILE A 31 1.78 -9.71 -9.21
CA ILE A 31 1.54 -11.05 -8.68
C ILE A 31 2.24 -11.24 -7.33
N ARG A 32 3.50 -10.80 -7.22
CA ARG A 32 4.25 -10.87 -5.96
C ARG A 32 3.58 -10.05 -4.85
N MET A 33 3.23 -8.80 -5.14
CA MET A 33 2.56 -7.92 -4.18
C MET A 33 1.24 -8.52 -3.69
N LEU A 34 0.41 -9.04 -4.60
CA LEU A 34 -0.86 -9.68 -4.27
C LEU A 34 -0.66 -10.94 -3.44
N LEU A 35 0.32 -11.78 -3.77
CA LEU A 35 0.65 -12.97 -2.99
C LEU A 35 1.13 -12.58 -1.59
N GLU A 36 1.99 -11.57 -1.48
CA GLU A 36 2.46 -11.08 -0.18
C GLU A 36 1.31 -10.54 0.67
N HIS A 37 0.43 -9.69 0.11
CA HIS A 37 -0.74 -9.17 0.83
C HIS A 37 -1.72 -10.28 1.23
N SER A 38 -1.95 -11.27 0.36
CA SER A 38 -2.92 -12.34 0.61
C SER A 38 -2.43 -13.35 1.63
N VAL A 39 -1.12 -13.66 1.64
CA VAL A 39 -0.55 -14.70 2.49
C VAL A 39 -0.07 -14.15 3.84
N LYS A 40 0.47 -12.93 3.88
CA LYS A 40 0.92 -12.34 5.15
C LYS A 40 -0.23 -11.84 6.01
N GLY A 41 -1.46 -11.83 5.47
CA GLY A 41 -2.59 -11.10 6.05
C GLY A 41 -2.31 -9.61 6.05
N GLN A 42 -3.33 -8.77 5.90
CA GLN A 42 -3.21 -7.42 6.45
C GLN A 42 -3.10 -7.62 7.96
N SER A 43 -1.88 -7.67 8.49
CA SER A 43 -1.72 -7.60 9.92
C SER A 43 -2.22 -6.22 10.30
N SER A 44 -3.39 -6.17 10.95
CA SER A 44 -3.90 -4.97 11.59
C SER A 44 -2.91 -4.41 12.62
N ASP A 45 -1.83 -5.14 12.90
CA ASP A 45 -0.63 -4.74 13.61
C ASP A 45 -0.08 -3.39 13.14
N TRP A 46 -0.14 -3.03 11.85
CA TRP A 46 0.34 -1.70 11.44
C TRP A 46 -0.56 -0.58 12.01
N LEU A 47 -1.86 -0.83 12.11
CA LEU A 47 -2.82 0.12 12.66
C LEU A 47 -2.66 0.21 14.18
N GLU A 48 -2.52 -0.94 14.85
CA GLU A 48 -2.22 -0.99 16.28
C GLU A 48 -0.87 -0.33 16.60
N GLU A 49 0.16 -0.56 15.80
CA GLU A 49 1.48 0.08 15.97
C GLU A 49 1.40 1.59 15.72
N CYS A 50 0.62 2.05 14.74
CA CYS A 50 0.37 3.47 14.56
C CYS A 50 -0.29 4.10 15.80
N PHE A 51 -1.32 3.47 16.36
CA PHE A 51 -1.93 3.94 17.61
C PHE A 51 -0.94 3.89 18.78
N HIS A 52 -0.15 2.84 18.89
CA HIS A 52 0.84 2.71 19.95
C HIS A 52 1.92 3.80 19.88
N LEU A 53 2.41 4.13 18.68
CA LEU A 53 3.36 5.22 18.46
C LEU A 53 2.75 6.59 18.80
N MET A 54 1.49 6.82 18.43
CA MET A 54 0.76 8.05 18.78
C MET A 54 0.59 8.20 20.29
N ASP A 55 0.16 7.14 20.97
CA ASP A 55 -0.02 7.13 22.43
C ASP A 55 1.31 7.35 23.16
N ARG A 56 2.39 6.70 22.71
CA ARG A 56 3.74 6.85 23.29
C ARG A 56 4.34 8.23 23.05
N SER A 57 3.97 8.91 21.97
CA SER A 57 4.51 10.24 21.65
C SER A 57 4.14 11.29 22.70
N GLY A 58 3.06 11.08 23.46
CA GLY A 58 2.56 12.05 24.45
C GLY A 58 2.27 13.43 23.85
N SER A 59 2.08 13.49 22.52
CA SER A 59 1.97 14.74 21.78
C SER A 59 0.69 15.46 22.15
N ASN A 60 0.82 16.71 22.59
CA ASN A 60 -0.29 17.61 22.85
C ASN A 60 -0.21 18.76 21.85
N SER A 61 -1.29 19.01 21.12
CA SER A 61 -1.36 20.18 20.22
C SER A 61 -1.41 21.51 20.98
N GLU A 62 -1.60 21.48 22.31
CA GLU A 62 -1.80 22.64 23.17
C GLU A 62 -2.92 23.56 22.66
N GLY A 63 -3.92 22.97 21.99
CA GLY A 63 -5.02 23.72 21.37
C GLY A 63 -4.68 24.37 20.04
N LYS A 64 -3.48 24.14 19.48
CA LYS A 64 -3.14 24.59 18.13
C LYS A 64 -3.98 23.83 17.11
N HIS A 65 -4.79 24.59 16.39
CA HIS A 65 -5.56 24.12 15.26
C HIS A 65 -5.07 24.81 13.99
N TRP A 66 -5.21 24.12 12.88
CA TRP A 66 -4.96 24.65 11.54
C TRP A 66 -6.28 24.57 10.80
N ARG A 67 -6.62 25.65 10.09
CA ARG A 67 -7.69 25.62 9.12
C ARG A 67 -7.13 25.05 7.82
N ARG A 68 -8.03 24.53 6.97
CA ARG A 68 -7.63 23.94 5.70
C ARG A 68 -6.89 24.94 4.82
N GLU A 69 -7.23 26.22 4.93
CA GLU A 69 -6.62 27.30 4.15
C GLU A 69 -5.18 27.57 4.59
N ASP A 70 -4.81 27.26 5.84
CA ASP A 70 -3.47 27.48 6.41
C ASP A 70 -2.41 26.50 5.87
N LEU A 71 -2.83 25.51 5.06
CA LEU A 71 -1.96 24.45 4.51
C LEU A 71 -1.40 24.75 3.13
N TYR A 72 -2.00 25.72 2.46
CA TYR A 72 -1.63 26.07 1.11
C TYR A 72 -0.71 27.29 1.22
N ASP A 73 0.58 27.12 0.91
CA ASP A 73 1.46 28.25 0.65
C ASP A 73 0.94 28.94 -0.62
N VAL A 74 0.29 30.10 -0.45
CA VAL A 74 -0.12 31.01 -1.53
C VAL A 74 1.07 31.75 -2.13
#